data_AF-A0A5B2TFM1-F1
#
_entry.id   AF-A0A5B2TFM1-F1
#
_cell.length_a   1.000
_cell.length_b   1.000
_cell.length_c   1.000
_cell.angle_alpha   90.00
_cell.angle_beta   90.00
_cell.angle_gamma   90.00
#
_symmetry.space_group_name_H-M   'P 1'
#
loop_
_entity.id
_entity.type
_entity.pdbx_description
1 polymer ?
#
loop_
_entity_poly.entity_id
_entity_poly.type
_entity_poly.pdbx_seq_one_letter_code
_entity_poly.pdbx_strand_id
1 'polypeptide(L)'
;MSGGAARRMSLRQVFEASSGFHLALMQASNNRFFADAVLRLTRLRRLIGDIIATGQERLTSQSAKHLAILDSIERGDMAEASARMPRHLNAGRASKARLVAQGTLPVPGGLAASE
;
A
#
# COMPACT_ATOMS: atom_id res chain seq x y z
N MET A 1 -29.75 -10.50 15.90
CA MET A 1 -28.51 -10.63 15.13
C MET A 1 -28.44 -9.47 14.16
N SER A 2 -27.73 -8.39 14.50
CA SER A 2 -27.67 -7.20 13.65
C SER A 2 -26.44 -7.30 12.75
N GLY A 3 -26.67 -7.52 11.46
CA GLY A 3 -25.62 -7.56 10.44
C GLY A 3 -24.94 -6.20 10.39
N GLY A 4 -23.68 -6.15 10.84
CA GLY A 4 -22.87 -4.95 10.79
C GLY A 4 -22.72 -4.49 9.34
N ALA A 5 -23.28 -3.34 9.02
CA ALA A 5 -23.03 -2.66 7.76
C ALA A 5 -21.52 -2.47 7.63
N ALA A 6 -20.87 -3.27 6.78
CA ALA A 6 -19.46 -3.10 6.45
C ALA A 6 -19.28 -1.68 5.91
N ARG A 7 -18.78 -0.79 6.75
CA ARG A 7 -18.62 0.63 6.43
C ARG A 7 -17.70 0.71 5.22
N ARG A 8 -18.23 1.14 4.07
CA ARG A 8 -17.40 1.41 2.89
C ARG A 8 -16.39 2.50 3.26
N MET A 9 -15.12 2.13 3.30
CA MET A 9 -14.03 3.06 3.58
C MET A 9 -13.86 3.99 2.38
N SER A 10 -13.62 5.27 2.63
CA SER A 10 -13.23 6.20 1.56
C SER A 10 -11.86 5.82 1.00
N LEU A 11 -11.57 6.24 -0.23
CA LEU A 11 -10.28 6.01 -0.89
C LEU A 11 -9.09 6.50 -0.03
N ARG A 12 -9.29 7.63 0.66
CA ARG A 12 -8.35 8.19 1.63
C ARG A 12 -8.15 7.26 2.83
N GLN A 13 -9.22 6.75 3.43
CA GLN A 13 -9.14 5.84 4.59
C GLN A 13 -8.43 4.53 4.23
N VAL A 14 -8.69 4.01 3.04
CA VAL A 14 -8.03 2.84 2.49
C VAL A 14 -6.53 3.08 2.31
N PHE A 15 -6.16 4.22 1.73
CA PHE A 15 -4.78 4.61 1.57
C PHE A 15 -4.06 4.73 2.92
N GLU A 16 -4.71 5.36 3.89
CA GLU A 16 -4.19 5.54 5.25
C GLU A 16 -3.98 4.19 5.95
N ALA A 17 -4.95 3.27 5.86
CA ALA A 17 -4.83 1.93 6.41
C ALA A 17 -3.67 1.14 5.77
N SER A 18 -3.57 1.14 4.44
CA SER A 18 -2.48 0.43 3.74
C SER A 18 -1.11 1.05 3.99
N SER A 19 -1.02 2.36 4.17
CA SER A 19 0.26 3.04 4.44
C SER A 19 0.67 2.89 5.90
N GLY A 20 -0.31 2.90 6.82
CA GLY A 20 -0.12 2.69 8.24
C GLY A 20 0.52 1.34 8.55
N PHE A 21 0.14 0.28 7.83
CA PHE A 21 0.79 -1.03 7.94
C PHE A 21 2.31 -0.96 7.73
N HIS A 22 2.76 -0.35 6.63
CA HIS A 22 4.19 -0.27 6.32
C HIS A 22 4.95 0.61 7.32
N LEU A 23 4.32 1.72 7.75
CA LEU A 23 4.88 2.60 8.75
C LEU A 23 5.06 1.88 10.09
N ALA A 24 4.04 1.15 10.56
CA ALA A 24 4.08 0.42 11.82
C ALA A 24 5.20 -0.62 11.86
N LEU A 25 5.37 -1.40 10.79
CA LEU A 25 6.46 -2.39 10.70
C LEU A 25 7.85 -1.74 10.76
N MET A 26 8.04 -0.63 10.06
CA MET A 26 9.33 0.08 10.06
C MET A 26 9.59 0.75 11.41
N GLN A 27 8.58 1.27 12.09
CA GLN A 27 8.71 1.79 13.46
C GLN A 27 9.06 0.68 14.45
N ALA A 28 8.50 -0.52 14.27
CA ALA A 28 8.79 -1.68 15.10
C ALA A 28 10.19 -2.30 14.83
N SER A 29 10.90 -1.89 13.78
CA SER A 29 12.22 -2.45 13.43
C SER A 29 13.36 -2.09 14.38
N ASN A 30 13.10 -1.27 15.41
CA ASN A 30 14.11 -0.68 16.31
C ASN A 30 15.23 0.07 15.58
N ASN A 31 14.97 0.57 14.36
CA ASN A 31 15.89 1.35 13.57
C ASN A 31 15.29 2.73 13.25
N ARG A 32 15.79 3.76 13.96
CA ARG A 32 15.31 5.14 13.80
C ARG A 32 15.45 5.68 12.37
N PHE A 33 16.47 5.25 11.62
CA PHE A 33 16.69 5.72 10.27
C PHE A 33 15.61 5.19 9.31
N PHE A 34 15.17 3.94 9.50
CA PHE A 34 14.06 3.40 8.73
C PHE A 34 12.73 4.06 9.09
N ALA A 35 12.50 4.33 10.38
CA ALA A 35 11.32 5.06 10.82
C ALA A 35 11.24 6.46 10.16
N ASP A 36 12.34 7.21 10.15
CA ASP A 36 12.39 8.54 9.52
C ASP A 36 12.20 8.47 8.00
N ALA A 37 12.84 7.50 7.34
CA ALA A 37 12.73 7.31 5.90
C ALA A 37 11.28 6.98 5.48
N VAL A 38 10.63 6.04 6.18
CA VAL A 38 9.25 5.63 5.84
C VAL A 38 8.23 6.74 6.09
N LEU A 39 8.45 7.59 7.11
CA LEU A 39 7.58 8.75 7.38
C LEU A 39 7.62 9.75 6.20
N ARG A 40 8.82 10.03 5.68
CA ARG A 40 9.00 10.89 4.49
C ARG A 40 8.35 10.27 3.26
N LEU A 41 8.58 8.98 3.02
CA LEU A 41 7.98 8.25 1.89
C LEU A 41 6.44 8.23 1.97
N THR A 42 5.87 8.07 3.16
CA THR A 42 4.42 8.07 3.37
C THR A 42 3.80 9.42 3.00
N ARG A 43 4.46 10.53 3.37
CA ARG A 43 4.03 11.89 2.99
C ARG A 43 4.06 12.10 1.47
N LEU A 44 5.15 11.70 0.82
CA LEU A 44 5.27 11.75 -0.64
C LEU A 44 4.20 10.90 -1.33
N ARG A 45 3.96 9.70 -0.82
CA ARG A 45 2.96 8.79 -1.36
C ARG A 45 1.54 9.34 -1.23
N ARG A 46 1.25 10.18 -0.22
CA ARG A 46 -0.04 10.85 -0.04
C ARG A 46 -0.32 11.88 -1.14
N LEU A 47 0.70 12.57 -1.64
CA LEU A 47 0.57 13.52 -2.76
C LEU A 47 0.09 12.84 -4.05
N ILE A 48 0.40 11.55 -4.22
CA ILE A 48 0.04 10.73 -5.38
C ILE A 48 -1.12 9.76 -5.02
N GLY A 49 -1.53 9.74 -3.74
CA GLY A 49 -2.39 8.70 -3.16
C GLY A 49 -3.79 8.67 -3.75
N ASP A 50 -4.35 9.86 -4.03
CA ASP A 50 -5.69 10.02 -4.61
C ASP A 50 -5.78 9.44 -6.03
N ILE A 51 -4.65 9.35 -6.73
CA ILE A 51 -4.55 8.82 -8.10
C ILE A 51 -4.48 7.27 -8.09
N ILE A 52 -4.02 6.66 -6.98
CA ILE A 52 -3.78 5.21 -6.84
C ILE A 52 -5.00 4.48 -6.26
N ALA A 53 -6.00 5.23 -5.82
CA ALA A 53 -7.23 4.74 -5.25
C ALA A 53 -7.95 3.78 -6.20
N THR A 54 -8.01 2.52 -5.82
CA THR A 54 -8.38 1.42 -6.70
C THR A 54 -9.40 0.50 -6.05
N GLY A 55 -10.20 -0.14 -6.90
CA GLY A 55 -11.42 -0.85 -6.55
C GLY A 55 -11.30 -1.92 -5.47
N GLN A 56 -12.46 -2.31 -4.96
CA GLN A 56 -12.64 -3.15 -3.78
C GLN A 56 -11.83 -4.45 -3.79
N GLU A 57 -11.76 -5.16 -4.93
CA GLU A 57 -11.02 -6.43 -5.04
C GLU A 57 -9.52 -6.27 -4.78
N ARG A 58 -8.94 -5.16 -5.25
CA ARG A 58 -7.53 -4.89 -5.03
C ARG A 58 -7.25 -4.67 -3.55
N LEU A 59 -8.16 -4.00 -2.84
CA LEU A 59 -8.02 -3.76 -1.41
C LEU A 59 -8.02 -5.07 -0.64
N THR A 60 -8.99 -5.94 -0.91
CA THR A 60 -9.07 -7.27 -0.32
C THR A 60 -7.79 -8.07 -0.60
N SER A 61 -7.28 -8.03 -1.84
CA SER A 61 -6.03 -8.71 -2.20
C SER A 61 -4.80 -8.17 -1.47
N GLN A 62 -4.69 -6.86 -1.27
CA GLN A 62 -3.59 -6.25 -0.52
C GLN A 62 -3.70 -6.55 0.97
N SER A 63 -4.90 -6.44 1.55
CA SER A 63 -5.15 -6.77 2.95
C SER A 63 -4.81 -8.22 3.27
N ALA A 64 -5.16 -9.17 2.40
CA ALA A 64 -4.78 -10.57 2.56
C ALA A 64 -3.25 -10.78 2.59
N LYS A 65 -2.50 -10.01 1.79
CA LYS A 65 -1.02 -10.05 1.80
C LYS A 65 -0.43 -9.43 3.07
N HIS A 66 -1.02 -8.35 3.57
CA HIS A 66 -0.63 -7.74 4.84
C HIS A 66 -0.82 -8.72 5.99
N LEU A 67 -1.99 -9.36 6.08
CA LEU A 67 -2.28 -10.37 7.08
C LEU A 67 -1.27 -11.52 7.03
N ALA A 68 -0.98 -12.06 5.84
CA ALA A 68 -0.01 -13.15 5.72
C ALA A 68 1.43 -12.76 6.15
N ILE A 69 1.80 -11.47 6.06
CA ILE A 69 3.07 -10.97 6.61
C ILE A 69 2.98 -10.92 8.15
N LEU A 70 1.87 -10.41 8.70
CA LEU A 70 1.64 -10.38 10.14
C LEU A 70 1.64 -11.79 10.75
N ASP A 71 0.99 -12.75 10.11
CA ASP A 71 0.99 -14.16 10.55
C ASP A 71 2.41 -14.75 10.61
N SER A 72 3.30 -14.32 9.70
CA SER A 72 4.70 -14.75 9.72
C SER A 72 5.46 -14.11 10.89
N ILE A 73 5.22 -12.82 11.14
CA ILE A 73 5.79 -12.09 12.27
C ILE A 73 5.31 -12.65 13.62
N GLU A 74 4.01 -12.94 13.76
CA GLU A 74 3.42 -13.49 14.98
C GLU A 74 3.96 -14.89 15.31
N ARG A 75 4.27 -15.69 14.29
CA ARG A 75 4.94 -16.99 14.45
C ARG A 75 6.46 -16.87 14.69
N GLY A 76 7.02 -15.66 14.65
CA GLY A 76 8.46 -15.41 14.80
C GLY A 76 9.29 -15.72 13.53
N ASP A 77 8.65 -16.07 12.42
CA ASP A 77 9.35 -16.37 11.16
C ASP A 77 9.65 -15.08 10.36
N MET A 78 10.71 -14.40 10.79
CA MET A 78 11.17 -13.16 10.15
C MET A 78 11.73 -13.38 8.74
N ALA A 79 12.25 -14.58 8.45
CA ALA A 79 12.76 -14.91 7.12
C ALA A 79 11.60 -14.97 6.11
N GLU A 80 10.51 -15.63 6.48
CA GLU A 80 9.30 -15.69 5.68
C GLU A 80 8.65 -14.30 5.54
N ALA A 81 8.53 -13.54 6.64
CA ALA A 81 8.01 -12.17 6.61
C ALA A 81 8.80 -11.28 5.63
N SER A 82 10.13 -11.34 5.71
CA SER A 82 11.05 -10.62 4.82
C SER A 82 10.88 -11.04 3.37
N ALA A 83 10.76 -12.34 3.07
CA ALA A 83 10.55 -12.84 1.71
C ALA A 83 9.19 -12.43 1.10
N ARG A 84 8.16 -12.25 1.94
CA ARG A 84 6.82 -11.82 1.50
C ARG A 84 6.75 -10.34 1.12
N MET A 85 7.53 -9.47 1.78
CA MET A 85 7.47 -8.02 1.56
C MET A 85 7.83 -7.59 0.12
N PRO A 86 8.95 -8.03 -0.51
CA PRO A 86 9.27 -7.68 -1.89
C PRO A 86 8.19 -8.13 -2.89
N ARG A 87 7.61 -9.32 -2.68
CA ARG A 87 6.53 -9.84 -3.53
C ARG A 87 5.28 -8.95 -3.46
N HIS A 88 4.94 -8.50 -2.26
CA HIS A 88 3.85 -7.53 -2.02
C HIS A 88 4.11 -6.20 -2.73
N LEU A 89 5.30 -5.61 -2.55
CA LEU A 89 5.69 -4.35 -3.19
C LEU A 89 5.68 -4.43 -4.72
N ASN A 90 6.21 -5.53 -5.28
CA ASN A 90 6.25 -5.76 -6.72
C ASN A 90 4.86 -5.95 -7.32
N ALA A 91 3.95 -6.64 -6.64
CA ALA A 91 2.55 -6.74 -7.06
C ALA A 91 1.88 -5.37 -7.09
N GLY A 92 2.16 -4.51 -6.10
CA GLY A 92 1.73 -3.12 -6.07
C GLY A 92 2.26 -2.31 -7.26
N ARG A 93 3.54 -2.47 -7.60
CA ARG A 93 4.20 -1.80 -8.74
C ARG A 93 3.60 -2.21 -10.08
N ALA A 94 3.49 -3.52 -10.34
CA ALA A 94 2.93 -4.05 -11.58
C ALA A 94 1.47 -3.59 -11.80
N SER A 95 0.67 -3.55 -10.73
CA SER A 95 -0.69 -3.04 -10.80
C SER A 95 -0.76 -1.55 -11.17
N LYS A 96 0.15 -0.71 -10.65
CA LYS A 96 0.20 0.71 -11.03
C LYS A 96 0.66 0.90 -12.48
N ALA A 97 1.66 0.14 -12.91
CA ALA A 97 2.15 0.19 -14.29
C ALA A 97 1.04 -0.11 -15.32
N ARG A 98 0.18 -1.11 -15.03
CA ARG A 98 -0.98 -1.40 -15.86
C ARG A 98 -1.98 -0.25 -15.94
N LEU A 99 -2.28 0.41 -14.82
CA LEU A 99 -3.23 1.53 -14.80
C LEU A 99 -2.71 2.76 -15.55
N VAL A 100 -1.39 3.01 -15.48
CA VAL A 100 -0.73 4.04 -16.29
C VAL A 100 -0.82 3.68 -17.79
N ALA A 101 -0.51 2.43 -18.15
CA ALA A 101 -0.60 1.97 -19.53
C ALA A 101 -2.03 2.03 -20.11
N GLN A 102 -3.05 1.87 -19.26
CA GLN A 102 -4.47 1.96 -19.63
C GLN A 102 -5.00 3.40 -19.66
N GLY A 103 -4.16 4.41 -19.40
CA GLY A 103 -4.58 5.82 -19.35
C GLY A 103 -5.50 6.17 -18.17
N THR A 104 -5.72 5.23 -17.25
CA THR A 104 -6.60 5.41 -16.08
C THR A 104 -5.90 6.18 -14.95
N LEU A 105 -4.57 6.26 -14.99
CA LEU A 105 -3.75 7.01 -14.03
C LEU A 105 -2.90 8.05 -14.77
N PRO A 106 -3.07 9.37 -14.51
CA PRO A 106 -2.20 10.39 -15.08
C PRO A 106 -0.75 10.21 -14.61
N VAL A 107 0.19 10.38 -15.54
CA VAL A 107 1.63 10.40 -15.25
C VAL A 107 1.99 11.78 -14.67
N PRO A 108 2.47 11.87 -13.42
CA PRO A 108 2.90 13.16 -12.87
C PRO A 108 4.10 13.69 -13.67
N GLY A 109 3.94 14.86 -14.30
CA GLY A 109 5.01 15.52 -15.07
C GLY A 109 5.02 15.23 -16.58
N GLY A 110 4.01 14.56 -17.13
CA GLY A 110 3.82 14.52 -18.57
C GLY A 110 3.40 15.90 -19.09
N LEU A 111 4.33 16.62 -19.74
CA LEU A 111 3.95 17.71 -20.64
C LEU A 111 2.96 17.11 -21.64
N ALA A 112 1.72 17.60 -21.61
CA ALA A 112 0.73 17.27 -22.62
C ALA A 112 1.36 17.61 -23.98
N ALA A 113 1.63 16.59 -24.79
CA ALA A 113 1.86 16.79 -26.20
C ALA A 113 0.51 17.27 -26.76
N SER A 114 0.39 18.58 -26.91
CA SER A 114 -0.66 19.22 -27.66
C SER A 114 -0.42 18.89 -29.14
N GLU A 115 -1.35 18.17 -29.76
CA GLU A 115 -1.60 18.23 -31.21
C GLU A 115 -2.66 19.30 -31.49
#